data_AF-A0A1V5XQN8-F1
#
_entry.id   AF-A0A1V5XQN8-F1
#
_cell.length_a   1.000
_cell.length_b   1.000
_cell.length_c   1.000
_cell.angle_alpha   90.00
_cell.angle_beta   90.00
_cell.angle_gamma   90.00
#
_symmetry.space_group_name_H-M   'P 1'
#
loop_
_entity.id
_entity.type
_entity.pdbx_description
1 polymer ?
#
loop_
_entity_poly.entity_id
_entity_poly.type
_entity_poly.pdbx_seq_one_letter_code
_entity_poly.pdbx_strand_id
1 'polypeptide(L)'
;MRRTYSFLSVLVAGTMAFAGACGDSDDEPGEGGHGAATGGSGGSGETGGSGGSSETGGSGGSGETEKFVHSNKIDILFMIDNSASMGDKQKILAAAVPDLVERLINPICVNPVSREFEASVGPEEDCPTGTEREFEPVVDIHIGVITSSLGGHGADSCSNVPSQYWNPTTEDMAHLITRGKNDAGNSVTVDTYQGRGFLNWDPTGENNPPGENNAATLKQDFTNLVRGADQTGCGYESSLEAWRRFLVDPAPYEKMVPVNCPGGDTANRCRGPEGVDQTVLQQRKDFLRPDSLVAIVMLTDENDCSVIDGGQYYLALQMSDGAAFFHLARGTEACQTDPWSPDCKSCWEVNPTDHPECAEGWASPEKDDPLNLRCWDQKRRFGIDFLYPVQRYVKALTDPVLENGTVNPLFCGEPSANGKSCQGGVRDRSQVVLTGIVGVPWQDLAVDPTDLTKGYRTSKDIDWDLILGDPQNNVKPTDPLMMETVEPRTGSHPLTGQPLSSEKGLPNAINGAERLISSHDDLQYACIFELGAFGPIDCNLPENKFGCDCNGSPENPLCWNGSSYGTTQYRAKAYPGLRHLSVLKDLGSQGVVASICPSNMTELSAADYGYRPAFSALVRRLSHNLR
;
A
#
# COMPACT_ATOMS: atom_id res chain seq x y z
N MET A 1 1.50 50.11 7.94
CA MET A 1 1.61 50.04 9.41
C MET A 1 1.34 48.61 9.83
N ARG A 2 2.33 48.01 10.52
CA ARG A 2 2.36 46.62 10.98
C ARG A 2 1.25 46.35 12.01
N ARG A 3 0.57 45.21 11.91
CA ARG A 3 0.07 44.46 13.07
C ARG A 3 0.43 43.00 12.89
N THR A 4 1.48 42.62 13.62
CA THR A 4 1.88 41.26 13.97
C THR A 4 0.79 40.61 14.82
N TYR A 5 0.39 39.39 14.48
CA TYR A 5 -0.29 38.46 15.40
C TYR A 5 0.62 37.26 15.61
N SER A 6 1.07 37.09 16.85
CA SER A 6 1.78 35.91 17.34
C SER A 6 0.85 34.70 17.28
N PHE A 7 1.32 33.63 16.64
CA PHE A 7 0.73 32.29 16.75
C PHE A 7 1.22 31.64 18.06
N LEU A 8 0.27 31.23 18.91
CA LEU A 8 0.52 30.37 20.06
C LEU A 8 -0.24 29.06 19.79
N SER A 9 0.49 28.03 19.36
CA SER A 9 -0.04 26.68 19.19
C SER A 9 -0.01 25.96 20.54
N VAL A 10 -1.18 25.61 21.06
CA VAL A 10 -1.33 24.90 22.34
C VAL A 10 -1.33 23.39 22.08
N LEU A 11 -0.38 22.72 22.72
CA LEU A 11 -0.37 21.30 23.04
C LEU A 11 -1.69 20.90 23.72
N VAL A 12 -2.35 19.83 23.28
CA VAL A 12 -3.39 19.20 24.10
C VAL A 12 -2.70 18.35 25.17
N ALA A 13 -2.37 18.99 26.29
CA ALA A 13 -2.19 18.32 27.57
C ALA A 13 -3.50 18.47 28.35
N GLY A 14 -4.15 17.35 28.65
CA GLY A 14 -5.42 17.31 29.35
C GLY A 14 -5.32 17.76 30.81
N THR A 15 -6.22 18.64 31.23
CA THR A 15 -6.93 18.66 32.54
C THR A 15 -7.76 19.93 32.65
N MET A 16 -9.09 19.83 32.72
CA MET A 16 -9.91 20.78 33.46
C MET A 16 -11.26 20.15 33.86
N ALA A 17 -11.44 20.03 35.17
CA ALA A 17 -12.69 19.69 35.82
C ALA A 17 -13.59 20.93 35.93
N PHE A 18 -14.89 20.77 35.73
CA PHE A 18 -15.90 21.62 36.36
C PHE A 18 -17.16 20.80 36.69
N ALA A 19 -17.59 20.91 37.95
CA ALA A 19 -18.84 20.39 38.49
C ALA A 19 -19.87 21.52 38.62
N GLY A 20 -21.17 21.17 38.58
CA GLY A 20 -22.32 22.03 38.91
C GLY A 20 -23.45 21.86 37.89
N ALA A 21 -24.37 20.89 37.97
CA ALA A 21 -25.43 20.62 38.96
C ALA A 21 -26.80 21.26 38.61
N CYS A 22 -27.81 20.36 38.60
CA CYS A 22 -29.24 20.51 38.90
C CYS A 22 -30.22 20.96 37.79
N GLY A 23 -31.26 20.14 37.59
CA GLY A 23 -32.49 20.49 36.87
C GLY A 23 -33.36 19.28 36.50
N ASP A 24 -34.02 18.70 37.51
CA ASP A 24 -34.94 17.55 37.51
C ASP A 24 -36.27 17.82 36.76
N SER A 25 -36.89 16.78 36.18
CA SER A 25 -38.31 16.37 36.39
C SER A 25 -38.91 15.53 35.25
N ASP A 26 -39.14 14.25 35.57
CA ASP A 26 -40.26 13.34 35.27
C ASP A 26 -41.30 13.66 34.16
N ASP A 27 -41.59 12.68 33.29
CA ASP A 27 -42.91 12.00 33.20
C ASP A 27 -42.95 10.96 32.05
N GLU A 28 -43.16 9.69 32.42
CA GLU A 28 -43.76 8.61 31.61
C GLU A 28 -45.12 8.26 32.26
N PRO A 29 -46.01 7.37 31.73
CA PRO A 29 -46.01 6.64 30.45
C PRO A 29 -47.38 6.68 29.71
N GLY A 30 -47.46 6.05 28.54
CA GLY A 30 -48.73 5.78 27.84
C GLY A 30 -48.71 4.48 27.06
N GLU A 31 -49.33 3.45 27.63
CA GLU A 31 -49.54 2.10 27.08
C GLU A 31 -50.45 2.03 25.84
N GLY A 32 -50.25 0.97 25.05
CA GLY A 32 -51.25 0.37 24.15
C GLY A 32 -50.61 -0.11 22.84
N GLY A 33 -50.70 -1.34 22.36
CA GLY A 33 -51.49 -2.52 22.74
C GLY A 33 -51.50 -3.47 21.52
N HIS A 34 -51.12 -4.72 21.77
CA HIS A 34 -51.40 -5.98 21.05
C HIS A 34 -51.59 -6.08 19.51
N GLY A 35 -50.84 -7.02 18.93
CA GLY A 35 -51.20 -7.69 17.67
C GLY A 35 -50.24 -8.83 17.31
N ALA A 36 -50.43 -10.02 17.92
CA ALA A 36 -49.71 -11.24 17.58
C ALA A 36 -50.31 -11.92 16.34
N ALA A 37 -49.46 -12.47 15.45
CA ALA A 37 -49.81 -13.58 14.58
C ALA A 37 -48.57 -14.42 14.25
N THR A 38 -48.74 -15.72 14.44
CA THR A 38 -47.77 -16.82 14.47
C THR A 38 -47.63 -17.54 13.12
N GLY A 39 -46.43 -18.06 12.84
CA GLY A 39 -46.22 -19.48 12.48
C GLY A 39 -46.19 -19.87 11.00
N GLY A 40 -45.19 -20.69 10.63
CA GLY A 40 -45.20 -21.50 9.41
C GLY A 40 -43.85 -22.04 8.98
N SER A 41 -43.51 -23.25 9.43
CA SER A 41 -42.29 -24.01 9.14
C SER A 41 -42.48 -25.00 7.97
N GLY A 42 -41.39 -25.33 7.26
CA GLY A 42 -41.13 -26.67 6.69
C GLY A 42 -41.60 -26.96 5.26
N GLY A 43 -40.74 -27.59 4.47
CA GLY A 43 -41.13 -28.23 3.21
C GLY A 43 -40.00 -28.53 2.24
N SER A 44 -39.26 -29.61 2.50
CA SER A 44 -38.36 -30.32 1.60
C SER A 44 -39.07 -30.89 0.36
N GLY A 45 -38.33 -31.03 -0.75
CA GLY A 45 -38.79 -31.72 -1.96
C GLY A 45 -37.69 -31.91 -2.99
N GLU A 46 -37.03 -33.07 -2.93
CA GLU A 46 -36.13 -33.60 -3.96
C GLU A 46 -36.89 -34.02 -5.22
N THR A 47 -36.29 -33.75 -6.39
CA THR A 47 -36.23 -34.61 -7.61
C THR A 47 -35.16 -33.95 -8.50
N GLY A 48 -34.06 -34.56 -8.92
CA GLY A 48 -33.86 -35.88 -9.51
C GLY A 48 -33.58 -35.70 -11.01
N GLY A 49 -32.30 -35.66 -11.43
CA GLY A 49 -31.92 -35.46 -12.83
C GLY A 49 -30.42 -35.67 -13.10
N SER A 50 -30.07 -36.90 -13.47
CA SER A 50 -28.73 -37.42 -13.83
C SER A 50 -27.95 -36.65 -14.90
N GLY A 51 -26.63 -36.70 -14.78
CA GLY A 51 -25.75 -37.02 -15.91
C GLY A 51 -24.48 -36.18 -16.02
N GLY A 52 -23.32 -36.78 -15.75
CA GLY A 52 -22.04 -36.20 -16.13
C GLY A 52 -20.89 -36.52 -15.17
N SER A 53 -20.36 -37.73 -15.27
CA SER A 53 -19.08 -38.16 -14.72
C SER A 53 -17.94 -37.18 -15.09
N SER A 54 -17.21 -36.68 -14.10
CA SER A 54 -15.83 -36.22 -14.29
C SER A 54 -14.96 -36.80 -13.17
N GLU A 55 -13.84 -37.35 -13.61
CA GLU A 55 -12.95 -38.23 -12.88
C GLU A 55 -12.17 -37.49 -11.78
N THR A 56 -12.00 -38.19 -10.67
CA THR A 56 -10.95 -37.92 -9.68
C THR A 56 -9.58 -38.34 -10.23
N GLY A 57 -8.61 -37.44 -10.18
CA GLY A 57 -7.19 -37.70 -10.39
C GLY A 57 -6.51 -36.38 -10.74
N GLY A 58 -5.38 -35.97 -10.19
CA GLY A 58 -4.39 -36.58 -9.33
C GLY A 58 -3.20 -35.62 -9.36
N SER A 59 -2.49 -35.49 -8.24
CA SER A 59 -1.22 -34.78 -8.16
C SER A 59 -0.25 -35.27 -9.25
N GLY A 60 0.34 -34.33 -9.99
CA GLY A 60 1.31 -34.62 -11.04
C GLY A 60 2.00 -33.34 -11.48
N GLY A 61 3.13 -33.03 -10.83
CA GLY A 61 4.03 -31.99 -11.29
C GLY A 61 4.61 -32.33 -12.66
N SER A 62 4.42 -31.44 -13.61
CA SER A 62 5.27 -31.28 -14.79
C SER A 62 5.40 -29.77 -15.00
N GLY A 63 6.62 -29.25 -14.91
CA GLY A 63 6.90 -27.83 -15.11
C GLY A 63 6.39 -27.41 -16.49
N GLU A 64 5.30 -26.66 -16.52
CA GLU A 64 5.01 -25.79 -17.65
C GLU A 64 6.15 -24.76 -17.68
N THR A 65 6.95 -24.79 -18.75
CA THR A 65 7.78 -23.64 -19.09
C THR A 65 6.82 -22.48 -19.30
N GLU A 66 6.79 -21.53 -18.35
CA GLU A 66 5.99 -20.31 -18.48
C GLU A 66 6.28 -19.67 -19.84
N LYS A 67 5.24 -19.53 -20.65
CA LYS A 67 5.35 -18.92 -21.98
C LYS A 67 5.10 -17.43 -21.82
N PHE A 68 6.14 -16.63 -22.08
CA PHE A 68 6.05 -15.18 -22.07
C PHE A 68 5.62 -14.65 -23.43
N VAL A 69 4.73 -13.64 -23.44
CA VAL A 69 4.35 -12.91 -24.66
C VAL A 69 5.23 -11.68 -24.80
N HIS A 70 5.95 -11.61 -25.93
CA HIS A 70 6.84 -10.50 -26.23
C HIS A 70 6.09 -9.16 -26.34
N SER A 71 6.69 -8.08 -25.83
CA SER A 71 6.24 -6.70 -26.02
C SER A 71 7.45 -5.78 -26.16
N ASN A 72 7.34 -4.76 -27.02
CA ASN A 72 8.32 -3.69 -27.18
C ASN A 72 7.87 -2.38 -26.51
N LYS A 73 6.75 -2.40 -25.78
CA LYS A 73 6.14 -1.24 -25.12
C LYS A 73 5.96 -1.50 -23.64
N ILE A 74 6.14 -0.48 -22.82
CA ILE A 74 5.97 -0.61 -21.37
C ILE A 74 5.11 0.52 -20.81
N ASP A 75 4.06 0.19 -20.07
CA ASP A 75 3.33 1.13 -19.22
C ASP A 75 3.72 0.89 -17.77
N ILE A 76 4.38 1.86 -17.14
CA ILE A 76 4.85 1.78 -15.75
C ILE A 76 4.02 2.71 -14.88
N LEU A 77 3.31 2.14 -13.90
CA LEU A 77 2.57 2.88 -12.89
C LEU A 77 3.28 2.78 -11.55
N PHE A 78 3.72 3.92 -11.02
CA PHE A 78 4.19 4.03 -9.65
C PHE A 78 3.03 4.43 -8.74
N MET A 79 2.74 3.60 -7.75
CA MET A 79 1.89 3.93 -6.62
C MET A 79 2.83 4.23 -5.44
N ILE A 80 2.88 5.49 -5.04
CA ILE A 80 3.78 5.97 -4.00
C ILE A 80 2.96 6.37 -2.79
N ASP A 81 3.25 5.73 -1.67
CA ASP A 81 2.70 6.15 -0.42
C ASP A 81 3.10 7.59 -0.08
N ASN A 82 2.10 8.43 0.17
CA ASN A 82 2.27 9.85 0.50
C ASN A 82 1.94 10.15 1.98
N SER A 83 1.99 9.13 2.84
CA SER A 83 1.90 9.30 4.28
C SER A 83 3.06 10.12 4.85
N ALA A 84 2.89 10.60 6.09
CA ALA A 84 3.79 11.57 6.69
C ALA A 84 5.22 11.03 6.86
N SER A 85 5.43 9.72 6.98
CA SER A 85 6.75 9.11 7.24
C SER A 85 7.54 8.77 5.95
N MET A 86 7.00 9.08 4.76
CA MET A 86 7.51 8.56 3.49
C MET A 86 8.62 9.36 2.81
N GLY A 87 8.93 10.57 3.26
CA GLY A 87 9.79 11.53 2.53
C GLY A 87 11.22 11.05 2.35
N ASP A 88 11.77 10.35 3.34
CA ASP A 88 13.11 9.78 3.26
C ASP A 88 13.19 8.69 2.18
N LYS A 89 12.15 7.86 2.14
CA LYS A 89 12.01 6.74 1.19
C LYS A 89 11.74 7.26 -0.22
N GLN A 90 10.96 8.34 -0.34
CA GLN A 90 10.73 9.02 -1.60
C GLN A 90 12.01 9.69 -2.13
N LYS A 91 12.89 10.24 -1.26
CA LYS A 91 14.21 10.75 -1.68
C LYS A 91 15.10 9.62 -2.23
N ILE A 92 15.10 8.45 -1.60
CA ILE A 92 15.81 7.26 -2.10
C ILE A 92 15.25 6.83 -3.45
N LEU A 93 13.92 6.75 -3.56
CA LEU A 93 13.25 6.41 -4.81
C LEU A 93 13.63 7.39 -5.92
N ALA A 94 13.56 8.69 -5.65
CA ALA A 94 13.91 9.76 -6.58
C ALA A 94 15.38 9.66 -7.05
N ALA A 95 16.29 9.19 -6.20
CA ALA A 95 17.69 8.95 -6.57
C ALA A 95 17.89 7.66 -7.40
N ALA A 96 17.01 6.67 -7.27
CA ALA A 96 17.15 5.36 -7.92
C ALA A 96 16.37 5.27 -9.24
N VAL A 97 15.25 6.00 -9.41
CA VAL A 97 14.45 5.93 -10.65
C VAL A 97 15.18 6.31 -11.94
N PRO A 98 16.21 7.20 -11.94
CA PRO A 98 17.00 7.44 -13.14
C PRO A 98 17.75 6.18 -13.62
N ASP A 99 18.16 5.30 -12.71
CA ASP A 99 18.85 4.05 -13.03
C ASP A 99 17.89 3.01 -13.63
N LEU A 100 16.63 2.98 -13.17
CA LEU A 100 15.58 2.18 -13.79
C LEU A 100 15.36 2.61 -15.24
N VAL A 101 15.19 3.93 -15.47
CA VAL A 101 15.00 4.47 -16.82
C VAL A 101 16.21 4.16 -17.69
N GLU A 102 17.43 4.41 -17.20
CA GLU A 102 18.67 4.12 -17.95
C GLU A 102 18.74 2.65 -18.37
N ARG A 103 18.48 1.70 -17.46
CA ARG A 103 18.57 0.28 -17.78
C ARG A 103 17.51 -0.18 -18.79
N LEU A 104 16.33 0.45 -18.81
CA LEU A 104 15.27 0.13 -19.78
C LEU A 104 15.59 0.68 -21.19
N ILE A 105 16.09 1.91 -21.28
CA ILE A 105 16.37 2.56 -22.57
C ILE A 105 17.78 2.25 -23.10
N ASN A 106 18.68 1.77 -22.25
CA ASN A 106 20.03 1.33 -22.60
C ASN A 106 20.41 0.09 -21.78
N PRO A 107 19.91 -1.11 -22.18
CA PRO A 107 20.14 -2.34 -21.44
C PRO A 107 21.62 -2.74 -21.45
N ILE A 108 22.09 -3.25 -20.31
CA ILE A 108 23.46 -3.74 -20.10
C ILE A 108 23.78 -4.95 -21.01
N CYS A 109 25.06 -5.20 -21.23
CA CYS A 109 25.53 -6.43 -21.87
C CYS A 109 25.68 -7.54 -20.83
N VAL A 110 25.18 -8.73 -21.18
CA VAL A 110 25.17 -9.92 -20.35
C VAL A 110 25.75 -11.11 -21.10
N ASN A 111 26.18 -12.10 -20.32
CA ASN A 111 26.51 -13.41 -20.83
C ASN A 111 25.26 -14.06 -21.47
N PRO A 112 25.31 -14.60 -22.70
CA PRO A 112 24.12 -15.16 -23.36
C PRO A 112 23.50 -16.33 -22.59
N VAL A 113 24.33 -17.08 -21.83
CA VAL A 113 23.92 -18.28 -21.09
C VAL A 113 23.68 -17.98 -19.61
N SER A 114 24.68 -17.48 -18.87
CA SER A 114 24.53 -17.25 -17.42
C SER A 114 23.67 -16.02 -17.10
N ARG A 115 23.48 -15.12 -18.07
CA ARG A 115 22.82 -13.81 -17.92
C ARG A 115 23.50 -12.89 -16.91
N GLU A 116 24.72 -13.21 -16.50
CA GLU A 116 25.53 -12.36 -15.62
C GLU A 116 25.95 -11.08 -16.35
N PHE A 117 26.11 -10.00 -15.58
CA PHE A 117 26.59 -8.73 -16.10
C PHE A 117 28.02 -8.86 -16.65
N GLU A 118 28.24 -8.30 -17.84
CA GLU A 118 29.56 -8.32 -18.51
C GLU A 118 30.07 -6.88 -18.76
N ALA A 119 29.21 -5.98 -19.25
CA ALA A 119 29.61 -4.61 -19.55
C ALA A 119 28.41 -3.65 -19.66
N SER A 120 28.69 -2.35 -19.53
CA SER A 120 27.78 -1.27 -19.94
C SER A 120 28.36 -0.60 -21.18
N VAL A 121 27.54 -0.42 -22.21
CA VAL A 121 27.90 0.22 -23.49
C VAL A 121 26.92 1.35 -23.81
N GLY A 122 27.27 2.24 -24.75
CA GLY A 122 26.33 3.26 -25.24
C GLY A 122 25.12 2.63 -25.95
N PRO A 123 23.99 3.35 -26.11
CA PRO A 123 22.76 2.80 -26.69
C PRO A 123 22.91 2.37 -28.16
N GLU A 124 23.81 3.00 -28.91
CA GLU A 124 24.12 2.66 -30.31
C GLU A 124 25.36 1.74 -30.44
N GLU A 125 26.04 1.45 -29.33
CA GLU A 125 27.25 0.63 -29.33
C GLU A 125 26.90 -0.86 -29.26
N ASP A 126 27.64 -1.68 -30.00
CA ASP A 126 27.52 -3.14 -29.92
C ASP A 126 28.08 -3.67 -28.60
N CYS A 127 27.47 -4.73 -28.08
CA CYS A 127 28.02 -5.45 -26.94
C CYS A 127 29.37 -6.10 -27.28
N PRO A 128 30.29 -6.23 -26.29
CA PRO A 128 31.56 -6.92 -26.48
C PRO A 128 31.38 -8.32 -27.10
N THR A 129 32.35 -8.74 -27.93
CA THR A 129 32.28 -10.05 -28.60
C THR A 129 32.02 -11.20 -27.62
N GLY A 130 31.00 -12.01 -27.88
CA GLY A 130 30.59 -13.13 -27.03
C GLY A 130 29.54 -12.78 -25.97
N THR A 131 29.07 -11.53 -25.94
CA THR A 131 28.01 -11.04 -25.05
C THR A 131 26.84 -10.48 -25.87
N GLU A 132 25.69 -10.29 -25.25
CA GLU A 132 24.51 -9.69 -25.88
C GLU A 132 23.79 -8.72 -24.92
N ARG A 133 22.92 -7.85 -25.44
CA ARG A 133 22.11 -6.98 -24.58
C ARG A 133 21.16 -7.80 -23.72
N GLU A 134 20.87 -7.31 -22.51
CA GLU A 134 19.92 -7.96 -21.61
C GLU A 134 18.54 -8.11 -22.26
N PHE A 135 18.13 -7.15 -23.09
CA PHE A 135 16.95 -7.12 -23.97
C PHE A 135 17.12 -5.97 -24.98
N GLU A 136 16.22 -5.83 -25.94
CA GLU A 136 16.25 -4.70 -26.88
C GLU A 136 15.97 -3.37 -26.16
N PRO A 137 16.71 -2.27 -26.45
CA PRO A 137 16.40 -0.95 -25.91
C PRO A 137 14.93 -0.58 -26.10
N VAL A 138 14.25 -0.22 -25.00
CA VAL A 138 12.83 0.13 -25.06
C VAL A 138 12.68 1.58 -25.50
N VAL A 139 12.00 1.77 -26.63
CA VAL A 139 11.79 3.09 -27.26
C VAL A 139 10.36 3.61 -27.10
N ASP A 140 9.51 2.93 -26.33
CA ASP A 140 8.11 3.33 -26.18
C ASP A 140 7.58 3.04 -24.76
N ILE A 141 7.74 4.02 -23.85
CA ILE A 141 7.43 3.87 -22.41
C ILE A 141 6.46 4.95 -21.94
N HIS A 142 5.36 4.55 -21.31
CA HIS A 142 4.53 5.45 -20.51
C HIS A 142 4.89 5.32 -19.03
N ILE A 143 5.06 6.45 -18.33
CA ILE A 143 5.34 6.47 -16.88
C ILE A 143 4.32 7.36 -16.17
N GLY A 144 3.50 6.75 -15.31
CA GLY A 144 2.51 7.43 -14.48
C GLY A 144 2.83 7.31 -13.00
N VAL A 145 2.46 8.32 -12.21
CA VAL A 145 2.57 8.30 -10.75
C VAL A 145 1.22 8.61 -10.13
N ILE A 146 0.79 7.79 -9.18
CA ILE A 146 -0.38 8.00 -8.30
C ILE A 146 0.06 7.86 -6.84
N THR A 147 -0.80 8.26 -5.90
CA THR A 147 -0.53 8.12 -4.45
C THR A 147 -1.49 7.16 -3.76
N SER A 148 -1.19 6.83 -2.50
CA SER A 148 -2.02 5.98 -1.62
C SER A 148 -3.31 6.67 -1.12
N SER A 149 -3.50 7.96 -1.39
CA SER A 149 -4.57 8.77 -0.81
C SER A 149 -5.88 8.74 -1.60
N LEU A 150 -6.86 7.96 -1.12
CA LEU A 150 -8.23 7.90 -1.68
C LEU A 150 -9.28 8.66 -0.86
N GLY A 151 -8.87 9.42 0.16
CA GLY A 151 -9.75 10.15 1.05
C GLY A 151 -10.32 9.31 2.19
N GLY A 152 -11.21 9.91 3.00
CA GLY A 152 -11.78 9.28 4.20
C GLY A 152 -12.95 8.32 3.96
N HIS A 153 -13.28 7.98 2.71
CA HIS A 153 -14.46 7.15 2.36
C HIS A 153 -15.80 7.65 2.95
N GLY A 154 -15.90 8.94 3.27
CA GLY A 154 -17.06 9.58 3.90
C GLY A 154 -16.98 9.72 5.43
N ALA A 155 -15.85 9.38 6.04
CA ALA A 155 -15.48 9.76 7.40
C ALA A 155 -15.18 11.27 7.52
N ASP A 156 -15.00 11.75 8.76
CA ASP A 156 -14.56 13.11 9.04
C ASP A 156 -13.04 13.32 8.87
N SER A 157 -12.23 12.27 9.00
CA SER A 157 -10.81 12.29 8.66
C SER A 157 -10.61 12.27 7.15
N CYS A 158 -9.49 12.85 6.68
CA CYS A 158 -9.17 12.96 5.25
C CYS A 158 -10.35 13.42 4.38
N SER A 159 -11.18 14.32 4.93
CA SER A 159 -12.44 14.75 4.31
C SER A 159 -12.40 16.20 3.91
N ASN A 160 -13.07 16.53 2.81
CA ASN A 160 -13.20 17.88 2.26
C ASN A 160 -13.99 18.88 3.14
N VAL A 161 -14.34 18.49 4.36
CA VAL A 161 -14.83 19.42 5.37
C VAL A 161 -13.66 20.33 5.76
N PRO A 162 -13.78 21.67 5.71
CA PRO A 162 -12.72 22.60 6.09
C PRO A 162 -12.34 22.45 7.57
N SER A 163 -11.51 21.45 7.87
CA SER A 163 -10.75 21.33 9.10
C SER A 163 -9.36 21.91 8.86
N GLN A 164 -8.62 22.16 9.93
CA GLN A 164 -7.24 22.62 9.82
C GLN A 164 -6.27 21.57 9.22
N TYR A 165 -6.75 20.37 8.89
CA TYR A 165 -5.93 19.22 8.50
C TYR A 165 -6.21 18.68 7.10
N TRP A 166 -7.30 19.10 6.44
CA TRP A 166 -7.55 18.69 5.06
C TRP A 166 -6.72 19.49 4.07
N ASN A 167 -6.16 18.79 3.08
CA ASN A 167 -5.59 19.39 1.89
C ASN A 167 -5.90 18.49 0.67
N PRO A 168 -5.85 19.00 -0.56
CA PRO A 168 -6.25 18.21 -1.73
C PRO A 168 -5.48 16.88 -1.93
N THR A 169 -4.25 16.77 -1.43
CA THR A 169 -3.43 15.55 -1.60
C THR A 169 -3.85 14.40 -0.68
N THR A 170 -4.74 14.66 0.30
CA THR A 170 -5.34 13.60 1.13
C THR A 170 -6.45 12.84 0.40
N GLU A 171 -6.86 13.31 -0.78
CA GLU A 171 -7.90 12.73 -1.62
C GLU A 171 -7.48 12.87 -3.10
N ASP A 172 -6.33 12.30 -3.46
CA ASP A 172 -5.79 12.27 -4.83
C ASP A 172 -6.60 11.34 -5.76
N MET A 173 -7.43 10.45 -5.20
CA MET A 173 -8.44 9.65 -5.91
C MET A 173 -7.89 8.75 -7.03
N ALA A 174 -6.62 8.37 -6.92
CA ALA A 174 -5.86 7.66 -7.95
C ALA A 174 -5.77 8.40 -9.29
N HIS A 175 -5.84 9.74 -9.27
CA HIS A 175 -5.51 10.56 -10.43
C HIS A 175 -3.99 10.58 -10.63
N LEU A 176 -3.55 10.49 -11.88
CA LEU A 176 -2.15 10.70 -12.21
C LEU A 176 -1.72 12.09 -11.75
N ILE A 177 -0.68 12.15 -10.93
CA ILE A 177 -0.17 13.41 -10.39
C ILE A 177 0.70 14.12 -11.42
N THR A 178 0.61 15.44 -11.47
CA THR A 178 1.49 16.31 -12.27
C THR A 178 2.30 17.27 -11.41
N ARG A 179 2.04 17.28 -10.10
CA ARG A 179 2.84 18.03 -9.13
C ARG A 179 4.20 17.36 -8.95
N GLY A 180 5.24 18.17 -8.77
CA GLY A 180 6.60 17.71 -8.55
C GLY A 180 7.38 18.61 -7.59
N LYS A 181 8.58 18.18 -7.21
CA LYS A 181 9.57 19.02 -6.51
C LYS A 181 10.93 18.90 -7.19
N ASN A 182 11.56 20.05 -7.46
CA ASN A 182 12.92 20.09 -8.02
C ASN A 182 14.00 19.77 -6.96
N ASP A 183 15.28 19.74 -7.37
CA ASP A 183 16.40 19.42 -6.46
C ASP A 183 16.55 20.38 -5.29
N ALA A 184 16.07 21.62 -5.45
CA ALA A 184 16.06 22.62 -4.38
C ALA A 184 14.81 22.51 -3.48
N GLY A 185 13.97 21.49 -3.67
CA GLY A 185 12.76 21.26 -2.89
C GLY A 185 11.59 22.19 -3.24
N ASN A 186 11.72 23.01 -4.29
CA ASN A 186 10.63 23.90 -4.71
C ASN A 186 9.58 23.12 -5.49
N SER A 187 8.31 23.40 -5.21
CA SER A 187 7.19 22.89 -6.00
C SER A 187 7.31 23.30 -7.47
N VAL A 188 7.13 22.34 -8.36
CA VAL A 188 7.06 22.51 -9.80
C VAL A 188 5.85 21.74 -10.33
N THR A 189 5.31 22.17 -11.47
CA THR A 189 4.39 21.33 -12.26
C THR A 189 5.23 20.66 -13.33
N VAL A 190 5.10 19.34 -13.46
CA VAL A 190 5.80 18.56 -14.49
C VAL A 190 4.98 18.61 -15.78
N ASP A 191 5.65 18.94 -16.88
CA ASP A 191 5.05 19.03 -18.21
C ASP A 191 4.82 17.61 -18.77
N THR A 192 3.71 16.99 -18.37
CA THR A 192 3.34 15.65 -18.83
C THR A 192 2.92 15.61 -20.30
N TYR A 193 3.00 14.43 -20.92
CA TYR A 193 2.70 14.23 -22.34
C TYR A 193 1.29 14.75 -22.69
N GLN A 194 1.25 15.86 -23.44
CA GLN A 194 0.04 16.59 -23.79
C GLN A 194 -0.86 16.96 -22.60
N GLY A 195 -0.30 17.10 -21.39
CA GLY A 195 -1.07 17.35 -20.17
C GLY A 195 -1.94 16.17 -19.71
N ARG A 196 -1.64 14.95 -20.16
CA ARG A 196 -2.44 13.74 -19.84
C ARG A 196 -2.07 13.05 -18.53
N GLY A 197 -1.08 13.57 -17.80
CA GLY A 197 -0.70 13.08 -16.46
C GLY A 197 0.41 12.03 -16.45
N PHE A 198 0.93 11.57 -17.59
CA PHE A 198 2.04 10.63 -17.67
C PHE A 198 3.17 11.14 -18.56
N LEU A 199 4.38 10.62 -18.37
CA LEU A 199 5.53 10.86 -19.24
C LEU A 199 5.52 9.83 -20.38
N ASN A 200 5.88 10.25 -21.59
CA ASN A 200 5.93 9.39 -22.78
C ASN A 200 7.34 9.40 -23.38
N TRP A 201 8.10 8.32 -23.21
CA TRP A 201 9.39 8.13 -23.87
C TRP A 201 9.18 7.67 -25.32
N ASP A 202 9.62 8.47 -26.28
CA ASP A 202 9.50 8.22 -27.71
C ASP A 202 10.69 8.88 -28.44
N PRO A 203 11.90 8.30 -28.33
CA PRO A 203 13.10 8.84 -28.98
C PRO A 203 13.02 8.76 -30.50
N THR A 204 12.16 7.89 -31.04
CA THR A 204 11.93 7.69 -32.48
C THR A 204 10.97 8.71 -33.08
N GLY A 205 10.13 9.35 -32.27
CA GLY A 205 9.07 10.26 -32.73
C GLY A 205 7.95 9.55 -33.49
N GLU A 206 7.69 8.28 -33.18
CA GLU A 206 6.64 7.48 -33.84
C GLU A 206 5.24 7.79 -33.29
N ASN A 207 5.15 8.31 -32.05
CA ASN A 207 3.88 8.75 -31.49
C ASN A 207 3.41 10.04 -32.16
N ASN A 208 2.09 10.27 -32.14
CA ASN A 208 1.48 11.48 -32.69
C ASN A 208 0.58 12.19 -31.66
N PRO A 209 1.02 13.36 -31.12
CA PRO A 209 2.32 14.00 -31.35
C PRO A 209 3.50 13.20 -30.76
N PRO A 210 4.75 13.50 -31.16
CA PRO A 210 5.93 12.85 -30.58
C PRO A 210 6.02 13.05 -29.06
N GLY A 211 6.57 12.05 -28.37
CA GLY A 211 6.90 12.11 -26.95
C GLY A 211 8.26 12.76 -26.66
N GLU A 212 8.78 12.51 -25.46
CA GLU A 212 10.11 12.93 -25.02
C GLU A 212 11.20 12.08 -25.70
N ASN A 213 12.23 12.72 -26.23
CA ASN A 213 13.36 12.09 -26.90
C ASN A 213 14.71 12.35 -26.21
N ASN A 214 14.72 13.15 -25.14
CA ASN A 214 15.86 13.43 -24.29
C ASN A 214 15.76 12.63 -22.98
N ALA A 215 16.62 11.63 -22.84
CA ALA A 215 16.67 10.78 -21.65
C ALA A 215 16.93 11.55 -20.35
N ALA A 216 17.69 12.66 -20.39
CA ALA A 216 17.95 13.47 -19.21
C ALA A 216 16.71 14.22 -18.75
N THR A 217 15.90 14.75 -19.69
CA THR A 217 14.62 15.39 -19.37
C THR A 217 13.65 14.37 -18.78
N LEU A 218 13.49 13.21 -19.42
CA LEU A 218 12.63 12.13 -18.92
C LEU A 218 12.96 11.74 -17.47
N LYS A 219 14.26 11.54 -17.18
CA LYS A 219 14.73 11.18 -15.84
C LYS A 219 14.46 12.30 -14.83
N GLN A 220 14.68 13.55 -15.22
CA GLN A 220 14.45 14.70 -14.33
C GLN A 220 12.96 14.85 -14.00
N ASP A 221 12.10 14.76 -15.01
CA ASP A 221 10.66 14.88 -14.84
C ASP A 221 10.09 13.74 -14.00
N PHE A 222 10.58 12.51 -14.22
CA PHE A 222 10.18 11.39 -13.40
C PHE A 222 10.64 11.55 -11.95
N THR A 223 11.88 12.01 -11.73
CA THR A 223 12.41 12.34 -10.40
C THR A 223 11.56 13.41 -9.70
N ASN A 224 11.15 14.45 -10.44
CA ASN A 224 10.30 15.50 -9.92
C ASN A 224 8.92 14.96 -9.51
N LEU A 225 8.30 14.10 -10.33
CA LEU A 225 7.01 13.46 -10.01
C LEU A 225 7.09 12.59 -8.74
N VAL A 226 8.14 11.78 -8.61
CA VAL A 226 8.36 10.94 -7.41
C VAL A 226 8.40 11.80 -6.14
N ARG A 227 9.15 12.91 -6.16
CA ARG A 227 9.20 13.86 -5.02
C ARG A 227 7.89 14.64 -4.86
N GLY A 228 7.09 14.71 -5.92
CA GLY A 228 5.77 15.33 -5.94
C GLY A 228 4.69 14.52 -5.23
N ALA A 229 4.87 13.21 -5.05
CA ALA A 229 3.99 12.41 -4.21
C ALA A 229 3.79 13.08 -2.82
N ASP A 230 4.89 13.60 -2.27
CA ASP A 230 4.99 14.35 -1.02
C ASP A 230 4.57 13.53 0.22
N GLN A 231 4.62 14.13 1.40
CA GLN A 231 4.26 13.50 2.69
C GLN A 231 2.99 14.10 3.29
N THR A 232 2.12 14.65 2.44
CA THR A 232 0.94 15.44 2.85
C THR A 232 -0.38 14.70 2.60
N GLY A 233 -0.28 13.40 2.29
CA GLY A 233 -1.40 12.53 2.04
C GLY A 233 -2.26 12.24 3.26
N CYS A 234 -3.29 11.45 3.01
CA CYS A 234 -4.09 10.85 4.06
C CYS A 234 -3.23 9.81 4.78
N GLY A 235 -3.20 9.85 6.12
CA GLY A 235 -2.52 8.83 6.94
C GLY A 235 -3.26 7.50 7.03
N TYR A 236 -3.98 7.12 5.96
CA TYR A 236 -4.62 5.82 5.80
C TYR A 236 -4.36 5.35 4.37
N GLU A 237 -3.37 4.48 4.24
CA GLU A 237 -2.67 4.24 2.99
C GLU A 237 -3.42 3.19 2.17
N SER A 238 -4.25 3.61 1.22
CA SER A 238 -5.02 2.71 0.34
C SER A 238 -4.17 2.21 -0.83
N SER A 239 -2.95 1.76 -0.55
CA SER A 239 -1.94 1.37 -1.53
C SER A 239 -2.43 0.34 -2.56
N LEU A 240 -3.16 -0.71 -2.12
CA LEU A 240 -3.68 -1.75 -3.00
C LEU A 240 -4.88 -1.28 -3.81
N GLU A 241 -5.81 -0.56 -3.19
CA GLU A 241 -6.98 -0.03 -3.88
C GLU A 241 -6.62 1.11 -4.85
N ALA A 242 -5.58 1.91 -4.60
CA ALA A 242 -5.22 3.03 -5.45
C ALA A 242 -4.83 2.58 -6.87
N TRP A 243 -3.89 1.64 -7.03
CA TRP A 243 -3.54 1.14 -8.35
C TRP A 243 -4.68 0.32 -8.98
N ARG A 244 -5.47 -0.40 -8.17
CA ARG A 244 -6.62 -1.18 -8.66
C ARG A 244 -7.72 -0.25 -9.18
N ARG A 245 -7.99 0.84 -8.49
CA ARG A 245 -8.93 1.89 -8.88
C ARG A 245 -8.53 2.48 -10.23
N PHE A 246 -7.26 2.83 -10.40
CA PHE A 246 -6.76 3.39 -11.66
C PHE A 246 -6.83 2.36 -12.81
N LEU A 247 -6.23 1.18 -12.65
CA LEU A 247 -6.02 0.22 -13.74
C LEU A 247 -7.22 -0.67 -14.05
N VAL A 248 -8.04 -1.00 -13.04
CA VAL A 248 -8.96 -2.13 -13.10
C VAL A 248 -10.42 -1.73 -12.85
N ASP A 249 -10.70 -0.69 -12.07
CA ASP A 249 -12.09 -0.32 -11.80
C ASP A 249 -12.82 0.18 -13.07
N PRO A 250 -13.86 -0.53 -13.57
CA PRO A 250 -14.59 -0.07 -14.75
C PRO A 250 -15.45 1.17 -14.48
N ALA A 251 -15.79 1.46 -13.21
CA ALA A 251 -16.64 2.57 -12.81
C ALA A 251 -16.19 3.15 -11.45
N PRO A 252 -14.97 3.75 -11.38
CA PRO A 252 -14.47 4.37 -10.16
C PRO A 252 -15.43 5.49 -9.73
N TYR A 253 -15.81 5.53 -8.46
CA TYR A 253 -16.79 6.50 -7.95
C TYR A 253 -16.25 7.94 -8.01
N GLU A 254 -17.07 8.95 -8.27
CA GLU A 254 -16.63 10.35 -8.24
C GLU A 254 -16.42 10.85 -6.80
N LYS A 255 -17.33 10.50 -5.90
CA LYS A 255 -17.25 10.85 -4.47
C LYS A 255 -18.08 9.89 -3.61
N MET A 256 -17.87 9.95 -2.29
CA MET A 256 -18.68 9.25 -1.30
C MET A 256 -19.73 10.17 -0.70
N VAL A 257 -20.98 9.71 -0.58
CA VAL A 257 -22.10 10.48 -0.02
C VAL A 257 -22.85 9.69 1.05
N PRO A 258 -23.55 10.37 1.98
CA PRO A 258 -24.48 9.70 2.88
C PRO A 258 -25.61 9.00 2.11
N VAL A 259 -25.90 7.75 2.49
CA VAL A 259 -27.00 6.95 1.92
C VAL A 259 -27.75 6.23 3.03
N ASN A 260 -28.98 5.78 2.75
CA ASN A 260 -29.73 4.92 3.64
C ASN A 260 -28.97 3.61 3.86
N CYS A 261 -28.87 3.15 5.11
CA CYS A 261 -28.31 1.83 5.36
C CYS A 261 -29.29 0.73 4.91
N PRO A 262 -28.76 -0.43 4.46
CA PRO A 262 -29.57 -1.64 4.34
C PRO A 262 -30.33 -1.89 5.65
N GLY A 263 -31.65 -2.10 5.57
CA GLY A 263 -32.50 -2.27 6.77
C GLY A 263 -33.34 -1.05 7.18
N GLY A 264 -33.26 0.07 6.45
CA GLY A 264 -34.20 1.19 6.59
C GLY A 264 -33.80 2.24 7.64
N ASP A 265 -32.51 2.32 8.00
CA ASP A 265 -32.01 3.40 8.83
C ASP A 265 -32.14 4.75 8.10
N THR A 266 -33.05 5.59 8.58
CA THR A 266 -33.32 6.92 8.02
C THR A 266 -32.31 7.97 8.48
N ALA A 267 -31.36 7.63 9.35
CA ALA A 267 -30.34 8.57 9.83
C ALA A 267 -29.16 8.75 8.85
N ASN A 268 -29.19 8.12 7.66
CA ASN A 268 -28.12 8.18 6.65
C ASN A 268 -26.71 7.89 7.21
N ARG A 269 -26.63 6.94 8.17
CA ARG A 269 -25.38 6.56 8.81
C ARG A 269 -24.46 5.74 7.92
N CYS A 270 -24.90 5.34 6.73
CA CYS A 270 -24.07 4.66 5.76
C CYS A 270 -23.50 5.63 4.74
N ARG A 271 -22.42 5.21 4.09
CA ARG A 271 -21.85 5.90 2.92
C ARG A 271 -22.07 5.06 1.67
N GLY A 272 -22.04 5.71 0.53
CA GLY A 272 -22.15 5.04 -0.76
C GLY A 272 -21.51 5.86 -1.87
N PRO A 273 -21.03 5.21 -2.93
CA PRO A 273 -20.47 5.89 -4.09
C PRO A 273 -21.57 6.67 -4.84
N GLU A 274 -21.26 7.90 -5.26
CA GLU A 274 -22.06 8.71 -6.17
C GLU A 274 -21.20 9.14 -7.36
N GLY A 275 -21.78 9.09 -8.57
CA GLY A 275 -21.10 9.49 -9.80
C GLY A 275 -20.03 8.51 -10.27
N VAL A 276 -19.40 8.84 -11.40
CA VAL A 276 -18.27 8.08 -11.98
C VAL A 276 -17.15 9.05 -12.30
N ASP A 277 -15.98 8.80 -11.76
CA ASP A 277 -14.75 9.56 -11.94
C ASP A 277 -14.25 9.45 -13.39
N GLN A 278 -14.66 10.43 -14.21
CA GLN A 278 -14.26 10.50 -15.61
C GLN A 278 -12.77 10.79 -15.78
N THR A 279 -12.11 11.38 -14.79
CA THR A 279 -10.67 11.67 -14.85
C THR A 279 -9.89 10.37 -14.85
N VAL A 280 -10.16 9.46 -13.93
CA VAL A 280 -9.52 8.13 -13.91
C VAL A 280 -9.78 7.37 -15.21
N LEU A 281 -11.03 7.36 -15.68
CA LEU A 281 -11.37 6.67 -16.92
C LEU A 281 -10.63 7.22 -18.14
N GLN A 282 -10.54 8.55 -18.26
CA GLN A 282 -9.84 9.20 -19.37
C GLN A 282 -8.33 9.01 -19.27
N GLN A 283 -7.74 9.22 -18.09
CA GLN A 283 -6.30 9.01 -17.86
C GLN A 283 -5.90 7.56 -18.10
N ARG A 284 -6.65 6.58 -17.61
CA ARG A 284 -6.40 5.15 -17.90
C ARG A 284 -6.44 4.89 -19.40
N LYS A 285 -7.44 5.41 -20.11
CA LYS A 285 -7.58 5.22 -21.56
C LYS A 285 -6.39 5.78 -22.33
N ASP A 286 -5.87 6.92 -21.90
CA ASP A 286 -4.73 7.58 -22.55
C ASP A 286 -3.39 6.91 -22.19
N PHE A 287 -3.27 6.40 -20.97
CA PHE A 287 -2.06 5.78 -20.43
C PHE A 287 -1.90 4.31 -20.84
N LEU A 288 -2.95 3.50 -20.75
CA LEU A 288 -2.85 2.04 -20.82
C LEU A 288 -3.02 1.54 -22.26
N ARG A 289 -1.96 0.98 -22.83
CA ARG A 289 -1.94 0.48 -24.21
C ARG A 289 -2.22 -1.03 -24.25
N PRO A 290 -3.06 -1.53 -25.19
CA PRO A 290 -3.45 -2.95 -25.19
C PRO A 290 -2.29 -3.94 -25.40
N ASP A 291 -1.22 -3.53 -26.08
CA ASP A 291 -0.08 -4.35 -26.47
C ASP A 291 1.18 -4.11 -25.63
N SER A 292 1.10 -3.28 -24.59
CA SER A 292 2.19 -3.04 -23.66
C SER A 292 2.32 -4.12 -22.59
N LEU A 293 3.55 -4.29 -22.11
CA LEU A 293 3.79 -4.81 -20.78
C LEU A 293 3.37 -3.75 -19.75
N VAL A 294 2.76 -4.19 -18.64
CA VAL A 294 2.40 -3.32 -17.51
C VAL A 294 3.23 -3.67 -16.29
N ALA A 295 3.97 -2.68 -15.79
CA ALA A 295 4.71 -2.77 -14.54
C ALA A 295 4.09 -1.84 -13.50
N ILE A 296 3.66 -2.41 -12.37
CA ILE A 296 3.13 -1.65 -11.23
C ILE A 296 4.21 -1.68 -10.16
N VAL A 297 4.65 -0.50 -9.69
CA VAL A 297 5.62 -0.38 -8.60
C VAL A 297 4.98 0.31 -7.42
N MET A 298 4.86 -0.42 -6.32
CA MET A 298 4.28 0.05 -5.07
C MET A 298 5.39 0.30 -4.06
N LEU A 299 5.41 1.50 -3.48
CA LEU A 299 6.32 1.89 -2.41
C LEU A 299 5.51 2.33 -1.19
N THR A 300 5.62 1.62 -0.06
CA THR A 300 4.93 1.94 1.21
C THR A 300 5.68 1.33 2.39
N ASP A 301 5.69 2.04 3.53
CA ASP A 301 6.31 1.57 4.76
C ASP A 301 5.30 1.24 5.87
N GLU A 302 4.00 1.24 5.53
CA GLU A 302 2.86 1.14 6.42
C GLU A 302 1.85 0.07 5.95
N ASN A 303 0.83 -0.16 6.77
CA ASN A 303 -0.20 -1.16 6.46
C ASN A 303 -1.15 -0.66 5.38
N ASP A 304 -1.54 -1.55 4.46
CA ASP A 304 -2.59 -1.23 3.50
C ASP A 304 -3.93 -1.01 4.21
N CYS A 305 -4.46 0.21 4.10
CA CYS A 305 -5.79 0.58 4.58
C CYS A 305 -6.80 0.75 3.43
N SER A 306 -6.84 -0.23 2.51
CA SER A 306 -7.81 -0.25 1.42
C SER A 306 -9.24 -0.58 1.91
N VAL A 307 -9.89 0.42 2.53
CA VAL A 307 -11.24 0.33 3.12
C VAL A 307 -12.29 0.02 2.06
N ILE A 308 -13.26 -0.81 2.41
CA ILE A 308 -14.38 -1.15 1.53
C ILE A 308 -15.23 0.10 1.28
N ASP A 309 -15.54 0.37 0.01
CA ASP A 309 -16.45 1.45 -0.33
C ASP A 309 -17.90 1.12 0.05
N GLY A 310 -18.47 2.01 0.86
CA GLY A 310 -19.89 2.05 1.17
C GLY A 310 -20.28 1.37 2.49
N GLY A 311 -21.57 1.40 2.81
CA GLY A 311 -22.08 0.86 4.07
C GLY A 311 -21.46 1.57 5.29
N GLN A 312 -21.10 0.78 6.30
CA GLN A 312 -20.50 1.26 7.56
C GLN A 312 -18.96 1.29 7.54
N TYR A 313 -18.32 0.89 6.44
CA TYR A 313 -16.88 0.58 6.49
C TYR A 313 -15.99 1.82 6.68
N TYR A 314 -16.49 3.00 6.29
CA TYR A 314 -15.84 4.29 6.56
C TYR A 314 -15.58 4.56 8.06
N LEU A 315 -16.29 3.86 8.98
CA LEU A 315 -16.09 4.01 10.42
C LEU A 315 -14.67 3.63 10.86
N ALA A 316 -13.95 2.80 10.08
CA ALA A 316 -12.53 2.54 10.30
C ALA A 316 -11.70 3.83 10.31
N LEU A 317 -12.13 4.85 9.57
CA LEU A 317 -11.45 6.14 9.43
C LEU A 317 -12.12 7.27 10.23
N GLN A 318 -13.23 7.00 10.91
CA GLN A 318 -13.94 8.02 11.69
C GLN A 318 -13.13 8.47 12.91
N MET A 319 -12.76 9.74 12.95
CA MET A 319 -11.96 10.33 14.03
C MET A 319 -12.81 10.74 15.23
N SER A 320 -13.97 11.36 15.00
CA SER A 320 -14.70 12.04 16.07
C SER A 320 -16.15 11.56 16.21
N ASP A 321 -16.65 11.51 17.44
CA ASP A 321 -18.07 11.42 17.78
C ASP A 321 -18.48 12.68 18.55
N GLY A 322 -19.02 13.66 17.83
CA GLY A 322 -19.24 14.99 18.37
C GLY A 322 -17.94 15.65 18.83
N ALA A 323 -17.78 15.83 20.14
CA ALA A 323 -16.57 16.41 20.75
C ALA A 323 -15.59 15.36 21.29
N ALA A 324 -15.96 14.08 21.29
CA ALA A 324 -15.11 12.97 21.75
C ALA A 324 -14.42 12.28 20.57
N PHE A 325 -13.38 11.50 20.86
CA PHE A 325 -12.85 10.55 19.89
C PHE A 325 -13.88 9.47 19.63
N PHE A 326 -14.08 9.14 18.37
CA PHE A 326 -14.89 7.99 17.99
C PHE A 326 -14.09 6.73 18.30
N HIS A 327 -14.74 5.68 18.81
CA HIS A 327 -14.14 4.36 18.98
C HIS A 327 -15.01 3.26 18.37
N LEU A 328 -14.39 2.35 17.63
CA LEU A 328 -15.02 1.14 17.13
C LEU A 328 -15.38 0.20 18.29
N ALA A 329 -16.48 -0.53 18.19
CA ALA A 329 -16.76 -1.61 19.12
C ALA A 329 -15.71 -2.73 19.01
N ARG A 330 -15.35 -3.31 20.15
CA ARG A 330 -14.53 -4.51 20.18
C ARG A 330 -15.20 -5.71 19.51
N GLY A 331 -14.40 -6.70 19.13
CA GLY A 331 -14.87 -8.04 18.79
C GLY A 331 -15.27 -8.83 20.03
N THR A 332 -16.20 -9.76 19.84
CA THR A 332 -16.56 -10.82 20.80
C THR A 332 -15.33 -11.63 21.23
N GLU A 333 -15.41 -12.33 22.37
CA GLU A 333 -14.28 -13.10 22.90
C GLU A 333 -13.75 -14.18 21.93
N ALA A 334 -14.64 -14.77 21.12
CA ALA A 334 -14.27 -15.74 20.09
C ALA A 334 -13.18 -15.21 19.14
N CYS A 335 -13.22 -13.91 18.82
CA CYS A 335 -12.26 -13.25 17.94
C CYS A 335 -10.82 -13.33 18.45
N GLN A 336 -10.60 -13.37 19.77
CA GLN A 336 -9.26 -13.42 20.35
C GLN A 336 -8.54 -14.75 20.08
N THR A 337 -9.31 -15.82 19.87
CA THR A 337 -8.77 -17.17 19.63
C THR A 337 -8.76 -17.53 18.16
N ASP A 338 -9.87 -17.25 17.47
CA ASP A 338 -10.05 -17.53 16.05
C ASP A 338 -10.82 -16.37 15.40
N PRO A 339 -10.10 -15.40 14.79
CA PRO A 339 -10.72 -14.29 14.07
C PRO A 339 -11.64 -14.74 12.91
N TRP A 340 -11.48 -15.97 12.41
CA TRP A 340 -12.27 -16.51 11.31
C TRP A 340 -13.45 -17.36 11.77
N SER A 341 -13.61 -17.54 13.08
CA SER A 341 -14.77 -18.24 13.66
C SER A 341 -16.09 -17.53 13.28
N PRO A 342 -17.16 -18.28 12.98
CA PRO A 342 -18.50 -17.72 12.82
C PRO A 342 -19.00 -16.95 14.05
N ASP A 343 -18.45 -17.25 15.23
CA ASP A 343 -18.76 -16.57 16.48
C ASP A 343 -17.93 -15.29 16.67
N CYS A 344 -16.90 -15.05 15.85
CA CYS A 344 -16.19 -13.78 15.84
C CYS A 344 -17.02 -12.70 15.13
N LYS A 345 -17.72 -11.89 15.94
CA LYS A 345 -18.59 -10.80 15.49
C LYS A 345 -18.22 -9.49 16.17
N SER A 346 -18.65 -8.38 15.59
CA SER A 346 -18.57 -7.10 16.28
C SER A 346 -19.56 -7.05 17.43
N CYS A 347 -19.17 -6.42 18.53
CA CYS A 347 -20.08 -6.14 19.63
C CYS A 347 -21.25 -5.22 19.27
N TRP A 348 -21.22 -4.55 18.11
CA TRP A 348 -22.39 -3.84 17.57
C TRP A 348 -23.47 -4.77 16.98
N GLU A 349 -23.15 -6.04 16.71
CA GLU A 349 -23.99 -6.96 15.95
C GLU A 349 -24.54 -8.12 16.79
N VAL A 350 -24.26 -8.14 18.10
CA VAL A 350 -24.65 -9.21 19.03
C VAL A 350 -25.44 -8.68 20.21
N ASN A 351 -26.17 -9.56 20.90
CA ASN A 351 -26.84 -9.22 22.15
C ASN A 351 -25.82 -9.19 23.30
N PRO A 352 -25.61 -8.06 23.98
CA PRO A 352 -24.65 -7.97 25.08
C PRO A 352 -24.98 -8.86 26.29
N THR A 353 -26.21 -9.37 26.40
CA THR A 353 -26.58 -10.31 27.47
C THR A 353 -25.94 -11.69 27.24
N ASP A 354 -25.78 -12.08 25.98
CA ASP A 354 -25.15 -13.34 25.58
C ASP A 354 -23.61 -13.19 25.47
N HIS A 355 -23.14 -11.94 25.42
CA HIS A 355 -21.73 -11.55 25.29
C HIS A 355 -21.38 -10.44 26.31
N PRO A 356 -21.12 -10.79 27.59
CA PRO A 356 -20.85 -9.81 28.64
C PRO A 356 -19.70 -8.85 28.31
N GLU A 357 -18.70 -9.32 27.56
CA GLU A 357 -17.57 -8.52 27.10
C GLU A 357 -17.99 -7.36 26.19
N CYS A 358 -19.12 -7.49 25.50
CA CYS A 358 -19.70 -6.45 24.66
C CYS A 358 -20.44 -5.39 25.48
N ALA A 359 -20.96 -5.74 26.66
CA ALA A 359 -21.53 -4.78 27.59
C ALA A 359 -20.45 -3.95 28.31
N GLU A 360 -19.29 -4.57 28.58
CA GLU A 360 -18.13 -3.90 29.19
C GLU A 360 -17.40 -2.97 28.21
N GLY A 361 -17.26 -3.39 26.95
CA GLY A 361 -16.54 -2.64 25.92
C GLY A 361 -15.03 -2.73 26.06
N TRP A 362 -14.33 -1.68 25.61
CA TRP A 362 -12.87 -1.57 25.74
C TRP A 362 -12.48 -1.17 27.16
N ALA A 363 -11.41 -1.80 27.69
CA ALA A 363 -10.90 -1.47 29.01
C ALA A 363 -10.16 -0.12 29.02
N SER A 364 -9.53 0.24 27.89
CA SER A 364 -8.84 1.49 27.67
C SER A 364 -9.00 1.90 26.21
N PRO A 365 -10.17 2.48 25.81
CA PRO A 365 -10.48 2.79 24.42
C PRO A 365 -9.38 3.56 23.69
N GLU A 366 -8.67 4.46 24.37
CA GLU A 366 -7.58 5.26 23.80
C GLU A 366 -6.34 4.43 23.41
N LYS A 367 -6.15 3.26 24.03
CA LYS A 367 -5.06 2.32 23.75
C LYS A 367 -5.49 1.08 22.98
N ASP A 368 -6.74 0.67 23.15
CA ASP A 368 -7.30 -0.51 22.49
C ASP A 368 -7.75 -0.21 21.06
N ASP A 369 -8.26 1.01 20.84
CA ASP A 369 -8.69 1.52 19.55
C ASP A 369 -8.10 2.91 19.23
N PRO A 370 -6.77 3.02 19.14
CA PRO A 370 -6.13 4.21 18.59
C PRO A 370 -6.38 4.24 17.08
N LEU A 371 -6.82 5.41 16.62
CA LEU A 371 -7.22 5.66 15.25
C LEU A 371 -6.17 5.21 14.21
N ASN A 372 -4.89 5.48 14.48
CA ASN A 372 -3.77 5.20 13.57
C ASN A 372 -3.56 3.70 13.30
N LEU A 373 -4.03 2.82 14.19
CA LEU A 373 -3.85 1.37 14.03
C LEU A 373 -5.12 0.67 13.56
N ARG A 374 -6.19 1.37 13.20
CA ARG A 374 -7.45 0.70 12.84
C ARG A 374 -7.36 -0.19 11.62
N CYS A 375 -6.34 -0.06 10.78
CA CYS A 375 -6.13 -0.91 9.60
C CYS A 375 -5.28 -2.16 9.92
N TRP A 376 -4.94 -2.38 11.20
CA TRP A 376 -4.23 -3.55 11.70
C TRP A 376 -5.16 -4.46 12.51
N ASP A 377 -5.10 -5.77 12.23
CA ASP A 377 -5.69 -6.85 13.04
C ASP A 377 -7.20 -6.66 13.33
N GLN A 378 -7.93 -6.15 12.33
CA GLN A 378 -9.29 -5.67 12.48
C GLN A 378 -10.27 -6.73 12.92
N LYS A 379 -10.15 -7.95 12.37
CA LYS A 379 -11.10 -9.02 12.68
C LYS A 379 -10.98 -9.47 14.14
N ARG A 380 -9.76 -9.63 14.67
CA ARG A 380 -9.53 -9.92 16.10
C ARG A 380 -10.02 -8.77 16.98
N ARG A 381 -9.71 -7.53 16.59
CA ARG A 381 -9.96 -6.35 17.43
C ARG A 381 -11.41 -5.89 17.42
N PHE A 382 -12.07 -5.88 16.27
CA PHE A 382 -13.38 -5.26 16.07
C PHE A 382 -14.47 -6.24 15.63
N GLY A 383 -14.12 -7.49 15.30
CA GLY A 383 -15.05 -8.49 14.78
C GLY A 383 -15.57 -8.20 13.37
N ILE A 384 -15.12 -7.12 12.73
CA ILE A 384 -15.40 -6.73 11.35
C ILE A 384 -14.07 -6.58 10.62
N ASP A 385 -14.02 -7.04 9.38
CA ASP A 385 -12.96 -6.65 8.44
C ASP A 385 -13.50 -5.50 7.60
N PHE A 386 -12.90 -4.33 7.75
CA PHE A 386 -13.27 -3.10 7.07
C PHE A 386 -12.57 -2.95 5.73
N LEU A 387 -11.58 -3.80 5.42
CA LEU A 387 -10.78 -3.72 4.21
C LEU A 387 -11.28 -4.69 3.15
N TYR A 388 -11.06 -4.37 1.88
CA TYR A 388 -11.34 -5.34 0.81
C TYR A 388 -10.52 -6.63 1.02
N PRO A 389 -11.01 -7.82 0.63
CA PRO A 389 -10.20 -9.04 0.73
C PRO A 389 -9.01 -8.99 -0.24
N VAL A 390 -7.85 -9.50 0.17
CA VAL A 390 -6.61 -9.44 -0.65
C VAL A 390 -6.75 -10.16 -2.00
N GLN A 391 -7.60 -11.19 -2.08
CA GLN A 391 -7.89 -11.92 -3.33
C GLN A 391 -8.49 -11.01 -4.41
N ARG A 392 -9.14 -9.90 -4.03
CA ARG A 392 -9.60 -8.87 -4.99
C ARG A 392 -8.46 -8.38 -5.87
N TYR A 393 -7.29 -8.14 -5.27
CA TYR A 393 -6.12 -7.59 -5.95
C TYR A 393 -5.40 -8.64 -6.80
N VAL A 394 -5.35 -9.89 -6.33
CA VAL A 394 -4.84 -11.01 -7.11
C VAL A 394 -5.69 -11.21 -8.37
N LYS A 395 -7.02 -11.29 -8.21
CA LYS A 395 -7.95 -11.40 -9.35
C LYS A 395 -7.87 -10.19 -10.28
N ALA A 396 -7.68 -8.98 -9.74
CA ALA A 396 -7.53 -7.76 -10.54
C ALA A 396 -6.35 -7.83 -11.53
N LEU A 397 -5.28 -8.55 -11.20
CA LEU A 397 -4.07 -8.69 -12.02
C LEU A 397 -3.94 -10.04 -12.73
N THR A 398 -4.92 -10.92 -12.58
CA THR A 398 -4.93 -12.26 -13.21
C THR A 398 -6.18 -12.46 -14.07
N ASP A 399 -7.37 -12.06 -13.61
CA ASP A 399 -8.61 -12.39 -14.30
C ASP A 399 -9.01 -11.35 -15.36
N PRO A 400 -9.24 -11.76 -16.63
CA PRO A 400 -9.67 -10.87 -17.69
C PRO A 400 -11.14 -10.41 -17.55
N VAL A 401 -11.88 -11.00 -16.60
CA VAL A 401 -13.29 -10.69 -16.31
C VAL A 401 -13.43 -10.57 -14.79
N LEU A 402 -14.05 -9.47 -14.34
CA LEU A 402 -14.31 -9.19 -12.94
C LEU A 402 -15.51 -9.99 -12.41
N GLU A 403 -15.68 -10.05 -11.09
CA GLU A 403 -16.74 -10.85 -10.44
C GLU A 403 -18.17 -10.46 -10.86
N ASN A 404 -18.40 -9.18 -11.19
CA ASN A 404 -19.69 -8.70 -11.72
C ASN A 404 -19.89 -9.04 -13.22
N GLY A 405 -18.96 -9.78 -13.82
CA GLY A 405 -18.93 -10.19 -15.22
C GLY A 405 -18.50 -9.11 -16.22
N THR A 406 -18.09 -7.91 -15.78
CA THR A 406 -17.50 -6.92 -16.72
C THR A 406 -16.08 -7.31 -17.07
N VAL A 407 -15.67 -7.05 -18.32
CA VAL A 407 -14.26 -7.24 -18.70
C VAL A 407 -13.37 -6.35 -17.84
N ASN A 408 -12.21 -6.87 -17.48
CA ASN A 408 -11.21 -6.16 -16.73
C ASN A 408 -10.49 -5.16 -17.69
N PRO A 409 -10.57 -3.84 -17.44
CA PRO A 409 -9.93 -2.83 -18.28
C PRO A 409 -8.41 -2.99 -18.40
N LEU A 410 -7.77 -3.63 -17.41
CA LEU A 410 -6.36 -3.96 -17.51
C LEU A 410 -6.13 -4.90 -18.70
N PHE A 411 -6.93 -5.94 -18.85
CA PHE A 411 -6.73 -6.95 -19.89
C PHE A 411 -7.39 -6.60 -21.23
N CYS A 412 -8.35 -5.69 -21.24
CA CYS A 412 -9.13 -5.35 -22.42
C CYS A 412 -9.21 -3.83 -22.65
N GLY A 413 -8.45 -3.33 -23.62
CA GLY A 413 -8.51 -1.92 -24.02
C GLY A 413 -9.72 -1.55 -24.90
N GLU A 414 -10.36 -2.55 -25.53
CA GLU A 414 -11.52 -2.35 -26.41
C GLU A 414 -12.71 -3.21 -25.95
N PRO A 415 -13.37 -2.85 -24.83
CA PRO A 415 -14.57 -3.54 -24.38
C PRO A 415 -15.72 -3.35 -25.36
N SER A 416 -16.57 -4.38 -25.51
CA SER A 416 -17.83 -4.26 -26.22
C SER A 416 -18.74 -3.21 -25.57
N ALA A 417 -19.74 -2.71 -26.31
CA ALA A 417 -20.65 -1.68 -25.81
C ALA A 417 -21.38 -2.05 -24.50
N ASN A 418 -21.58 -3.34 -24.22
CA ASN A 418 -22.16 -3.84 -22.97
C ASN A 418 -21.11 -4.15 -21.87
N GLY A 419 -19.82 -3.97 -22.15
CA GLY A 419 -18.70 -4.22 -21.24
C GLY A 419 -18.49 -5.70 -20.87
N LYS A 420 -19.09 -6.64 -21.59
CA LYS A 420 -19.06 -8.08 -21.25
C LYS A 420 -18.12 -8.93 -22.10
N SER A 421 -17.55 -8.38 -23.16
CA SER A 421 -16.60 -9.06 -24.03
C SER A 421 -15.51 -8.10 -24.52
N CYS A 422 -14.34 -8.64 -24.87
CA CYS A 422 -13.28 -7.85 -25.48
C CYS A 422 -13.37 -7.95 -27.01
N GLN A 423 -13.43 -6.80 -27.69
CA GLN A 423 -13.44 -6.75 -29.15
C GLN A 423 -12.03 -6.74 -29.73
N GLY A 424 -11.07 -6.21 -28.97
CA GLY A 424 -9.64 -6.29 -29.26
C GLY A 424 -8.99 -7.57 -28.71
N GLY A 425 -7.66 -7.63 -28.80
CA GLY A 425 -6.87 -8.65 -28.13
C GLY A 425 -6.96 -8.52 -26.61
N VAL A 426 -6.90 -9.67 -25.92
CA VAL A 426 -6.78 -9.72 -24.46
C VAL A 426 -5.30 -9.74 -24.11
N ARG A 427 -4.83 -8.82 -23.25
CA ARG A 427 -3.45 -8.82 -22.76
C ARG A 427 -3.14 -10.14 -22.08
N ASP A 428 -1.94 -10.67 -22.28
CA ASP A 428 -1.53 -11.89 -21.61
C ASP A 428 -1.14 -11.61 -20.15
N ARG A 429 -1.50 -12.50 -19.23
CA ARG A 429 -1.18 -12.37 -17.79
C ARG A 429 0.32 -12.25 -17.54
N SER A 430 1.15 -12.90 -18.36
CA SER A 430 2.61 -12.83 -18.25
C SER A 430 3.16 -11.41 -18.45
N GLN A 431 2.40 -10.52 -19.08
CA GLN A 431 2.75 -9.13 -19.35
C GLN A 431 2.33 -8.17 -18.21
N VAL A 432 1.81 -8.66 -17.08
CA VAL A 432 1.44 -7.83 -15.93
C VAL A 432 2.32 -8.19 -14.74
N VAL A 433 3.07 -7.22 -14.23
CA VAL A 433 4.01 -7.40 -13.12
C VAL A 433 3.68 -6.42 -11.99
N LEU A 434 3.60 -6.93 -10.75
CA LEU A 434 3.48 -6.11 -9.54
C LEU A 434 4.77 -6.21 -8.73
N THR A 435 5.40 -5.08 -8.47
CA THR A 435 6.55 -4.95 -7.58
C THR A 435 6.13 -4.26 -6.30
N GLY A 436 6.32 -4.91 -5.16
CA GLY A 436 6.17 -4.28 -3.84
C GLY A 436 7.53 -3.99 -3.23
N ILE A 437 7.81 -2.72 -3.00
CA ILE A 437 8.90 -2.23 -2.15
C ILE A 437 8.25 -1.89 -0.80
N VAL A 438 8.22 -2.88 0.10
CA VAL A 438 7.43 -2.84 1.33
C VAL A 438 8.30 -3.15 2.55
N GLY A 439 7.77 -2.97 3.76
CA GLY A 439 8.51 -3.25 4.98
C GLY A 439 8.73 -4.74 5.22
N VAL A 440 9.96 -5.17 4.94
CA VAL A 440 10.52 -6.51 5.22
C VAL A 440 12.03 -6.32 5.44
N PRO A 441 12.68 -7.00 6.39
CA PRO A 441 14.14 -7.07 6.41
C PRO A 441 14.68 -7.54 5.06
N TRP A 442 15.63 -6.80 4.47
CA TRP A 442 16.17 -7.16 3.17
C TRP A 442 16.89 -8.53 3.20
N GLN A 443 17.40 -8.92 4.37
CA GLN A 443 18.07 -10.20 4.62
C GLN A 443 17.17 -11.40 4.30
N ASP A 444 15.86 -11.28 4.56
CA ASP A 444 14.90 -12.37 4.34
C ASP A 444 14.54 -12.54 2.86
N LEU A 445 14.75 -11.49 2.07
CA LEU A 445 14.48 -11.46 0.63
C LEU A 445 15.73 -11.73 -0.21
N ALA A 446 16.93 -11.58 0.37
CA ALA A 446 18.18 -11.64 -0.37
C ALA A 446 18.55 -13.07 -0.77
N VAL A 447 19.17 -13.23 -1.94
CA VAL A 447 19.79 -14.49 -2.36
C VAL A 447 20.88 -14.88 -1.34
N ASP A 448 21.70 -13.90 -0.93
CA ASP A 448 22.63 -14.02 0.18
C ASP A 448 22.21 -13.06 1.31
N PRO A 449 21.80 -13.55 2.49
CA PRO A 449 21.32 -12.72 3.60
C PRO A 449 22.41 -11.82 4.22
N THR A 450 23.66 -11.93 3.76
CA THR A 450 24.78 -11.10 4.20
C THR A 450 25.27 -10.12 3.13
N ASP A 451 24.81 -10.26 1.88
CA ASP A 451 25.28 -9.48 0.73
C ASP A 451 24.14 -9.23 -0.28
N LEU A 452 23.47 -8.08 -0.16
CA LEU A 452 22.39 -7.71 -1.08
C LEU A 452 22.87 -7.43 -2.51
N THR A 453 24.19 -7.30 -2.75
CA THR A 453 24.71 -7.18 -4.13
C THR A 453 24.46 -8.44 -4.96
N LYS A 454 24.13 -9.58 -4.33
CA LYS A 454 23.67 -10.80 -5.01
C LYS A 454 22.21 -10.71 -5.48
N GLY A 455 21.49 -9.67 -5.07
CA GLY A 455 20.12 -9.38 -5.46
C GLY A 455 19.07 -10.14 -4.63
N TYR A 456 17.80 -9.83 -4.94
CA TYR A 456 16.64 -10.49 -4.32
C TYR A 456 16.31 -11.83 -4.98
N ARG A 457 15.76 -12.74 -4.17
CA ARG A 457 15.14 -13.99 -4.58
C ARG A 457 13.91 -13.73 -5.44
N THR A 458 13.55 -14.69 -6.29
CA THR A 458 12.26 -14.65 -6.99
C THR A 458 11.14 -15.01 -6.02
N SER A 459 9.88 -14.64 -6.32
CA SER A 459 8.71 -14.99 -5.50
C SER A 459 8.63 -16.50 -5.16
N LYS A 460 9.08 -17.36 -6.08
CA LYS A 460 9.12 -18.81 -5.88
C LYS A 460 10.16 -19.27 -4.85
N ASP A 461 11.24 -18.53 -4.68
CA ASP A 461 12.38 -18.89 -3.83
C ASP A 461 12.34 -18.17 -2.47
N ILE A 462 11.36 -17.30 -2.24
CA ILE A 462 11.12 -16.66 -0.94
C ILE A 462 10.60 -17.71 0.04
N ASP A 463 11.15 -17.67 1.27
CA ASP A 463 10.60 -18.42 2.40
C ASP A 463 9.38 -17.65 2.94
N TRP A 464 8.18 -18.03 2.50
CA TRP A 464 6.96 -17.34 2.88
C TRP A 464 6.56 -17.59 4.34
N ASP A 465 6.96 -18.71 4.94
CA ASP A 465 6.72 -18.97 6.36
C ASP A 465 7.55 -18.02 7.22
N LEU A 466 8.75 -17.65 6.75
CA LEU A 466 9.63 -16.68 7.40
C LEU A 466 9.00 -15.29 7.49
N ILE A 467 8.52 -14.75 6.36
CA ILE A 467 8.14 -13.33 6.26
C ILE A 467 6.63 -13.07 6.34
N LEU A 468 5.79 -14.08 6.10
CA LEU A 468 4.33 -13.92 6.07
C LEU A 468 3.59 -14.91 6.97
N GLY A 469 4.09 -16.14 7.07
CA GLY A 469 3.34 -17.25 7.68
C GLY A 469 2.13 -17.65 6.82
N ASP A 470 1.00 -17.91 7.50
CA ASP A 470 -0.28 -18.24 6.88
C ASP A 470 -1.43 -17.46 7.55
N PRO A 471 -1.71 -16.23 7.05
CA PRO A 471 -2.76 -15.37 7.60
C PRO A 471 -4.16 -16.01 7.57
N GLN A 472 -4.45 -16.88 6.59
CA GLN A 472 -5.76 -17.53 6.47
C GLN A 472 -6.01 -18.54 7.59
N ASN A 473 -4.93 -19.13 8.12
CA ASN A 473 -4.97 -20.07 9.24
C ASN A 473 -4.44 -19.48 10.55
N ASN A 474 -4.33 -18.14 10.63
CA ASN A 474 -3.82 -17.40 11.79
C ASN A 474 -2.42 -17.87 12.25
N VAL A 475 -1.57 -18.28 11.30
CA VAL A 475 -0.17 -18.64 11.55
C VAL A 475 0.70 -17.42 11.30
N LYS A 476 1.37 -16.96 12.36
CA LYS A 476 2.28 -15.81 12.31
C LYS A 476 3.57 -16.15 11.55
N PRO A 477 4.25 -15.15 10.94
CA PRO A 477 5.57 -15.34 10.38
C PRO A 477 6.57 -15.84 11.43
N THR A 478 7.54 -16.65 11.01
CA THR A 478 8.54 -17.19 11.94
C THR A 478 9.65 -16.20 12.26
N ASP A 479 9.88 -15.17 11.43
CA ASP A 479 10.70 -14.04 11.84
C ASP A 479 9.89 -13.12 12.76
N PRO A 480 10.31 -12.94 14.04
CA PRO A 480 9.66 -12.01 14.93
C PRO A 480 9.58 -10.58 14.37
N LEU A 481 10.55 -10.11 13.59
CA LEU A 481 10.51 -8.74 13.05
C LEU A 481 9.35 -8.52 12.07
N MET A 482 8.81 -9.59 11.49
CA MET A 482 7.63 -9.55 10.62
C MET A 482 6.30 -9.67 11.37
N MET A 483 6.30 -9.87 12.69
CA MET A 483 5.08 -9.84 13.49
C MET A 483 4.65 -8.40 13.77
N GLU A 484 3.44 -8.04 13.36
CA GLU A 484 2.81 -6.76 13.68
C GLU A 484 2.32 -6.76 15.14
N THR A 485 2.82 -5.83 15.95
CA THR A 485 2.45 -5.69 17.35
C THR A 485 2.81 -4.30 17.86
N VAL A 486 2.07 -3.83 18.87
CA VAL A 486 2.41 -2.63 19.65
C VAL A 486 3.40 -2.93 20.78
N GLU A 487 3.41 -4.18 21.25
CA GLU A 487 4.27 -4.65 22.34
C GLU A 487 5.66 -5.05 21.84
N PRO A 488 6.73 -4.86 22.65
CA PRO A 488 8.04 -5.42 22.37
C PRO A 488 8.01 -6.92 22.11
N ARG A 489 8.66 -7.34 21.03
CA ARG A 489 8.81 -8.73 20.66
C ARG A 489 10.03 -9.35 21.33
N THR A 490 10.08 -10.68 21.30
CA THR A 490 11.18 -11.46 21.87
C THR A 490 11.70 -12.47 20.83
N GLY A 491 12.84 -13.09 21.11
CA GLY A 491 13.47 -14.06 20.23
C GLY A 491 14.67 -13.48 19.49
N SER A 492 14.95 -13.99 18.30
CA SER A 492 16.09 -13.57 17.47
C SER A 492 15.72 -13.68 16.01
N HIS A 493 16.31 -12.82 15.19
CA HIS A 493 16.12 -12.85 13.75
C HIS A 493 16.67 -14.19 13.19
N PRO A 494 15.86 -15.01 12.48
CA PRO A 494 16.22 -16.39 12.16
C PRO A 494 17.49 -16.56 11.31
N LEU A 495 17.78 -15.62 10.40
CA LEU A 495 18.92 -15.73 9.48
C LEU A 495 20.21 -15.14 10.03
N THR A 496 20.13 -14.11 10.89
CA THR A 496 21.31 -13.39 11.40
C THR A 496 21.66 -13.79 12.83
N GLY A 497 20.73 -14.44 13.55
CA GLY A 497 20.88 -14.79 14.96
C GLY A 497 20.89 -13.60 15.92
N GLN A 498 20.62 -12.38 15.42
CA GLN A 498 20.63 -11.18 16.26
C GLN A 498 19.40 -11.16 17.18
N PRO A 499 19.57 -10.98 18.50
CA PRO A 499 18.47 -10.95 19.43
C PRO A 499 17.59 -9.71 19.21
N LEU A 500 16.29 -9.86 19.44
CA LEU A 500 15.41 -8.71 19.63
C LEU A 500 15.56 -8.25 21.08
N SER A 501 15.69 -6.95 21.28
CA SER A 501 16.02 -6.37 22.58
C SER A 501 15.41 -4.99 22.72
N SER A 502 14.93 -4.67 23.93
CA SER A 502 14.51 -3.33 24.34
C SER A 502 15.64 -2.54 25.02
N GLU A 503 16.88 -3.05 24.95
CA GLU A 503 18.04 -2.30 25.43
C GLU A 503 18.25 -1.02 24.61
N LYS A 504 18.69 0.05 25.28
CA LYS A 504 18.93 1.35 24.67
C LYS A 504 20.01 1.29 23.60
N GLY A 505 19.85 2.12 22.58
CA GLY A 505 20.75 2.20 21.42
C GLY A 505 20.23 1.38 20.25
N LEU A 506 21.12 0.57 19.66
CA LEU A 506 20.85 -0.25 18.48
C LEU A 506 21.37 -1.69 18.69
N PRO A 507 20.88 -2.43 19.70
CA PRO A 507 21.28 -3.82 19.95
C PRO A 507 21.02 -4.77 18.76
N ASN A 508 20.09 -4.42 17.87
CA ASN A 508 19.78 -5.18 16.65
C ASN A 508 20.01 -4.30 15.40
N ALA A 509 20.80 -4.77 14.45
CA ALA A 509 21.15 -4.00 13.25
C ALA A 509 20.00 -3.87 12.24
N ILE A 510 18.94 -4.68 12.36
CA ILE A 510 17.81 -4.69 11.44
C ILE A 510 16.76 -3.68 11.88
N ASN A 511 16.26 -3.77 13.12
CA ASN A 511 15.20 -2.89 13.62
C ASN A 511 15.66 -1.87 14.68
N GLY A 512 16.94 -1.87 15.04
CA GLY A 512 17.51 -1.04 16.10
C GLY A 512 17.24 -1.62 17.48
N ALA A 513 16.02 -1.40 17.98
CA ALA A 513 15.56 -1.87 19.28
C ALA A 513 14.03 -2.03 19.27
N GLU A 514 13.51 -2.93 20.10
CA GLU A 514 12.10 -2.99 20.42
C GLU A 514 11.71 -1.79 21.29
N ARG A 515 10.58 -1.16 20.96
CA ARG A 515 10.17 0.12 21.54
C ARG A 515 9.07 -0.08 22.57
N LEU A 516 9.11 0.71 23.64
CA LEU A 516 7.95 0.86 24.52
C LEU A 516 7.01 1.92 23.95
N ILE A 517 5.84 1.49 23.48
CA ILE A 517 4.84 2.36 22.83
C ILE A 517 3.71 2.61 23.82
N SER A 518 3.86 3.60 24.70
CA SER A 518 2.96 3.80 25.85
C SER A 518 1.49 4.05 25.48
N SER A 519 1.26 4.64 24.30
CA SER A 519 -0.07 4.97 23.77
C SER A 519 -0.67 3.85 22.91
N HIS A 520 0.12 2.82 22.56
CA HIS A 520 -0.28 1.71 21.69
C HIS A 520 -0.78 2.16 20.31
N ASP A 521 -0.38 3.35 19.85
CA ASP A 521 -0.82 4.01 18.62
C ASP A 521 0.14 3.80 17.42
N ASP A 522 1.12 2.92 17.59
CA ASP A 522 2.18 2.65 16.62
C ASP A 522 2.62 1.16 16.71
N LEU A 523 3.20 0.61 15.64
CA LEU A 523 3.66 -0.79 15.56
C LEU A 523 5.18 -0.91 15.73
N GLN A 524 5.69 -2.04 16.20
CA GLN A 524 7.12 -2.32 16.17
C GLN A 524 7.66 -2.31 14.73
N TYR A 525 8.88 -1.81 14.54
CA TYR A 525 9.50 -1.73 13.22
C TYR A 525 9.93 -3.11 12.72
N ALA A 526 9.66 -3.42 11.46
CA ALA A 526 10.25 -4.57 10.78
C ALA A 526 11.74 -4.33 10.53
N CYS A 527 12.08 -3.11 10.10
CA CYS A 527 13.45 -2.72 9.82
C CYS A 527 13.63 -1.21 9.90
N ILE A 528 14.88 -0.78 10.05
CA ILE A 528 15.34 0.60 9.99
C ILE A 528 16.58 0.71 9.10
N PHE A 529 16.90 1.91 8.63
CA PHE A 529 18.11 2.17 7.83
C PHE A 529 18.63 3.59 8.02
N GLU A 530 19.93 3.80 7.86
CA GLU A 530 20.57 5.12 7.95
C GLU A 530 20.12 6.05 6.81
N LEU A 531 19.86 7.32 7.13
CA LEU A 531 19.47 8.30 6.10
C LEU A 531 20.61 8.67 5.14
N GLY A 532 21.85 8.34 5.48
CA GLY A 532 23.02 8.57 4.64
C GLY A 532 23.13 10.03 4.19
N ALA A 533 23.28 10.25 2.88
CA ALA A 533 23.39 11.59 2.30
C ALA A 533 22.10 12.45 2.40
N PHE A 534 20.97 11.87 2.81
CA PHE A 534 19.68 12.57 2.92
C PHE A 534 19.34 13.05 4.34
N GLY A 535 20.15 12.70 5.34
CA GLY A 535 19.98 13.10 6.74
C GLY A 535 21.32 13.52 7.39
N PRO A 536 21.33 13.91 8.67
CA PRO A 536 20.25 13.84 9.65
C PRO A 536 19.15 14.90 9.47
N ILE A 537 17.96 14.65 10.02
CA ILE A 537 16.79 15.54 9.97
C ILE A 537 16.52 16.12 11.36
N ASP A 538 16.49 17.45 11.48
CA ASP A 538 16.13 18.13 12.72
C ASP A 538 14.61 18.25 12.85
N CYS A 539 14.01 17.51 13.77
CA CYS A 539 12.56 17.51 13.95
C CYS A 539 12.01 18.79 14.60
N ASN A 540 12.87 19.68 15.10
CA ASN A 540 12.43 20.98 15.62
C ASN A 540 12.13 22.00 14.52
N LEU A 541 12.57 21.74 13.29
CA LEU A 541 12.32 22.63 12.16
C LEU A 541 10.84 22.53 11.71
N PRO A 542 10.14 23.66 11.48
CA PRO A 542 8.74 23.66 11.08
C PRO A 542 8.42 22.78 9.87
N GLU A 543 9.32 22.75 8.89
CA GLU A 543 9.21 21.95 7.67
C GLU A 543 9.25 20.43 7.91
N ASN A 544 9.86 19.98 9.01
CA ASN A 544 9.97 18.56 9.36
C ASN A 544 8.92 18.11 10.38
N LYS A 545 8.11 19.04 10.90
CA LYS A 545 7.22 18.77 12.04
C LYS A 545 6.23 17.62 11.81
N PHE A 546 5.75 17.47 10.57
CA PHE A 546 4.73 16.47 10.23
C PHE A 546 5.31 15.07 9.97
N GLY A 547 6.54 14.96 9.44
CA GLY A 547 7.10 13.69 8.97
C GLY A 547 8.33 13.19 9.71
N CYS A 548 8.70 13.80 10.83
CA CYS A 548 9.92 13.46 11.57
C CYS A 548 9.62 12.67 12.84
N ASP A 549 10.18 11.47 12.93
CA ASP A 549 9.82 10.43 13.92
C ASP A 549 10.44 10.65 15.32
N CYS A 550 11.26 11.70 15.50
CA CYS A 550 11.92 12.02 16.79
C CYS A 550 11.22 13.10 17.61
N ASN A 551 10.02 13.52 17.19
CA ASN A 551 9.16 14.40 17.98
C ASN A 551 8.37 13.59 19.01
N GLY A 552 8.92 13.43 20.23
CA GLY A 552 8.14 12.94 21.39
C GLY A 552 8.37 11.49 21.82
N SER A 553 9.30 10.76 21.20
CA SER A 553 9.66 9.39 21.63
C SER A 553 11.11 9.35 22.17
N PRO A 554 11.31 9.44 23.50
CA PRO A 554 12.64 9.67 24.09
C PRO A 554 13.62 8.50 23.92
N GLU A 555 13.17 7.34 23.44
CA GLU A 555 13.98 6.12 23.27
C GLU A 555 13.77 5.45 21.90
N ASN A 556 13.29 6.20 20.90
CA ASN A 556 13.13 5.69 19.54
C ASN A 556 14.52 5.43 18.88
N PRO A 557 14.83 4.22 18.38
CA PRO A 557 16.11 3.91 17.73
C PRO A 557 16.44 4.81 16.53
N LEU A 558 15.44 5.43 15.89
CA LEU A 558 15.65 6.39 14.82
C LEU A 558 16.39 7.66 15.27
N CYS A 559 16.33 7.94 16.57
CA CYS A 559 16.78 9.18 17.20
C CYS A 559 18.09 9.02 17.96
N TRP A 560 18.70 7.83 17.88
CA TRP A 560 19.94 7.50 18.56
C TRP A 560 21.15 8.01 17.77
N ASN A 561 21.93 8.91 18.37
CA ASN A 561 23.13 9.49 17.75
C ASN A 561 24.42 8.68 17.98
N GLY A 562 24.33 7.51 18.62
CA GLY A 562 25.48 6.72 19.06
C GLY A 562 25.77 6.81 20.56
N SER A 563 25.22 7.81 21.25
CA SER A 563 25.47 8.07 22.68
C SER A 563 24.25 8.50 23.48
N SER A 564 23.28 9.16 22.85
CA SER A 564 22.02 9.58 23.45
C SER A 564 20.90 9.64 22.42
N TYR A 565 19.66 9.60 22.90
CA TYR A 565 18.48 9.94 22.11
C TYR A 565 18.30 11.45 22.05
N GLY A 566 17.69 11.95 20.98
CA GLY A 566 17.41 13.39 20.80
C GLY A 566 16.24 13.63 19.84
N THR A 567 16.08 14.88 19.40
CA THR A 567 15.05 15.32 18.46
C THR A 567 15.53 15.29 17.01
N THR A 568 16.64 14.61 16.74
CA THR A 568 17.24 14.50 15.41
C THR A 568 17.07 13.08 14.93
N GLN A 569 16.48 12.93 13.75
CA GLN A 569 16.29 11.65 13.10
C GLN A 569 17.52 11.32 12.24
N TYR A 570 18.12 10.17 12.53
CA TYR A 570 19.30 9.65 11.82
C TYR A 570 18.95 8.49 10.89
N ARG A 571 17.82 7.83 11.16
CA ARG A 571 17.36 6.64 10.45
C ARG A 571 15.89 6.78 10.06
N ALA A 572 15.48 6.06 9.03
CA ALA A 572 14.08 5.82 8.72
C ALA A 572 13.68 4.39 9.10
N LYS A 573 12.37 4.13 9.13
CA LYS A 573 11.75 2.85 9.52
C LYS A 573 10.89 2.26 8.41
N ALA A 574 10.46 1.01 8.61
CA ALA A 574 9.26 0.46 8.00
C ALA A 574 8.56 -0.53 8.94
N TYR A 575 7.25 -0.66 8.80
CA TYR A 575 6.43 -1.66 9.51
C TYR A 575 6.25 -2.92 8.65
N PRO A 576 5.90 -4.08 9.25
CA PRO A 576 5.69 -5.30 8.48
C PRO A 576 4.58 -5.15 7.41
N GLY A 577 4.92 -5.33 6.13
CA GLY A 577 3.97 -5.19 5.01
C GLY A 577 3.14 -6.44 4.69
N LEU A 578 2.62 -7.15 5.71
CA LEU A 578 2.06 -8.51 5.55
C LEU A 578 0.91 -8.60 4.53
N ARG A 579 0.08 -7.57 4.46
CA ARG A 579 -1.07 -7.54 3.56
C ARG A 579 -0.65 -7.41 2.09
N HIS A 580 0.38 -6.60 1.80
CA HIS A 580 0.98 -6.52 0.47
C HIS A 580 1.69 -7.81 0.09
N LEU A 581 2.44 -8.39 1.03
CA LEU A 581 3.13 -9.67 0.84
C LEU A 581 2.16 -10.81 0.52
N SER A 582 0.96 -10.80 1.11
CA SER A 582 -0.09 -11.77 0.77
C SER A 582 -0.50 -11.69 -0.71
N VAL A 583 -0.67 -10.49 -1.25
CA VAL A 583 -0.96 -10.29 -2.68
C VAL A 583 0.22 -10.75 -3.55
N LEU A 584 1.45 -10.36 -3.19
CA LEU A 584 2.66 -10.72 -3.96
C LEU A 584 2.93 -12.22 -3.98
N LYS A 585 2.66 -12.93 -2.87
CA LYS A 585 2.74 -14.40 -2.78
C LYS A 585 1.76 -15.06 -3.75
N ASP A 586 0.50 -14.65 -3.69
CA ASP A 586 -0.57 -15.25 -4.48
C ASP A 586 -0.46 -14.94 -5.98
N LEU A 587 0.28 -13.89 -6.35
CA LEU A 587 0.63 -13.57 -7.76
C LEU A 587 1.75 -14.45 -8.33
N GLY A 588 2.47 -15.21 -7.51
CA GLY A 588 3.55 -16.08 -7.97
C GLY A 588 4.60 -15.33 -8.80
N SER A 589 4.84 -15.78 -10.04
CA SER A 589 5.84 -15.21 -10.95
C SER A 589 5.53 -13.79 -11.44
N GLN A 590 4.29 -13.30 -11.29
CA GLN A 590 3.94 -11.90 -11.56
C GLN A 590 4.39 -10.95 -10.44
N GLY A 591 4.65 -11.48 -9.23
CA GLY A 591 5.07 -10.72 -8.07
C GLY A 591 6.60 -10.55 -7.98
N VAL A 592 7.05 -9.33 -7.74
CA VAL A 592 8.42 -9.00 -7.35
C VAL A 592 8.40 -8.39 -5.96
N VAL A 593 9.15 -8.97 -5.03
CA VAL A 593 9.21 -8.51 -3.63
C VAL A 593 10.57 -7.87 -3.37
N ALA A 594 10.55 -6.68 -2.78
CA ALA A 594 11.75 -5.96 -2.38
C ALA A 594 11.53 -5.27 -1.04
N SER A 595 12.62 -5.07 -0.30
CA SER A 595 12.61 -4.33 0.95
C SER A 595 12.65 -2.82 0.69
N ILE A 596 11.84 -2.09 1.45
CA ILE A 596 11.92 -0.62 1.57
C ILE A 596 13.07 -0.15 2.46
N CYS A 597 13.68 -1.05 3.25
CA CYS A 597 14.88 -0.78 4.03
C CYS A 597 16.12 -1.19 3.23
N PRO A 598 16.83 -0.25 2.58
CA PRO A 598 18.03 -0.55 1.81
C PRO A 598 19.19 -1.05 2.69
N SER A 599 20.05 -1.90 2.12
CA SER A 599 21.28 -2.35 2.78
C SER A 599 22.37 -1.26 2.82
N ASN A 600 22.36 -0.36 1.82
CA ASN A 600 23.43 0.61 1.60
C ASN A 600 22.86 1.99 1.25
N MET A 601 23.30 2.98 2.02
CA MET A 601 22.89 4.38 1.93
C MET A 601 24.07 5.35 1.85
N THR A 602 25.29 4.84 1.71
CA THR A 602 26.53 5.64 1.73
C THR A 602 27.24 5.65 0.38
N GLU A 603 27.29 4.51 -0.32
CA GLU A 603 28.05 4.38 -1.56
C GLU A 603 27.15 4.58 -2.79
N LEU A 604 27.01 5.83 -3.25
CA LEU A 604 26.11 6.22 -4.36
C LEU A 604 26.31 5.43 -5.67
N SER A 605 27.47 4.81 -5.88
CA SER A 605 27.78 4.00 -7.08
C SER A 605 27.61 2.50 -6.87
N ALA A 606 27.32 2.04 -5.66
CA ALA A 606 27.17 0.63 -5.36
C ALA A 606 25.90 0.05 -5.98
N ALA A 607 25.95 -1.23 -6.38
CA ALA A 607 24.81 -1.93 -6.97
C ALA A 607 23.65 -2.12 -5.98
N ASP A 608 23.94 -2.08 -4.68
CA ASP A 608 22.97 -2.21 -3.59
C ASP A 608 22.56 -0.88 -2.95
N TYR A 609 22.97 0.26 -3.54
CA TYR A 609 22.55 1.58 -3.05
C TYR A 609 21.04 1.79 -3.22
N GLY A 610 20.37 2.17 -2.13
CA GLY A 610 18.95 2.50 -2.15
C GLY A 610 18.09 1.37 -2.72
N TYR A 611 17.22 1.70 -3.69
CA TYR A 611 16.31 0.74 -4.32
C TYR A 611 16.83 0.11 -5.62
N ARG A 612 18.12 0.23 -5.94
CA ARG A 612 18.72 -0.43 -7.12
C ARG A 612 18.49 -1.95 -7.15
N PRO A 613 18.59 -2.69 -6.03
CA PRO A 613 18.26 -4.11 -6.03
C PRO A 613 16.82 -4.41 -6.43
N ALA A 614 15.87 -3.57 -6.02
CA ALA A 614 14.45 -3.70 -6.37
C ALA A 614 14.24 -3.53 -7.87
N PHE A 615 14.85 -2.49 -8.46
CA PHE A 615 14.79 -2.26 -9.90
C PHE A 615 15.54 -3.31 -10.71
N SER A 616 16.65 -3.84 -10.20
CA SER A 616 17.29 -4.98 -10.84
C SER A 616 16.41 -6.24 -10.83
N ALA A 617 15.64 -6.48 -9.77
CA ALA A 617 14.70 -7.60 -9.71
C ALA A 617 13.51 -7.40 -10.67
N LEU A 618 12.96 -6.18 -10.72
CA LEU A 618 11.93 -5.80 -11.68
C LEU A 618 12.41 -5.97 -13.12
N VAL A 619 13.53 -5.35 -13.51
CA VAL A 619 14.05 -5.42 -14.89
C VAL A 619 14.35 -6.85 -15.29
N ARG A 620 14.92 -7.67 -14.39
CA ARG A 620 15.11 -9.10 -14.64
C ARG A 620 13.79 -9.79 -14.99
N ARG A 621 12.72 -9.51 -14.23
CA ARG A 621 11.38 -10.06 -14.52
C ARG A 621 10.80 -9.54 -15.84
N LEU A 622 10.96 -8.26 -16.14
CA LEU A 622 10.49 -7.67 -17.40
C LEU A 622 11.22 -8.26 -18.62
N SER A 623 12.51 -8.57 -18.48
CA SER A 623 13.34 -9.09 -19.57
C SER A 623 12.81 -10.38 -20.20
N HIS A 624 11.97 -11.15 -19.49
CA HIS A 624 11.31 -12.33 -20.04
C HIS A 624 10.29 -12.01 -21.14
N ASN A 625 9.71 -10.81 -21.13
CA ASN A 625 8.75 -10.33 -22.12
C ASN A 625 9.39 -9.35 -23.13
N LEU A 626 10.63 -8.90 -22.90
CA LEU A 626 11.35 -7.96 -23.78
C LEU A 626 12.39 -8.66 -24.68
N ARG A 627 12.45 -9.99 -24.63
CA ARG A 627 13.27 -10.87 -25.47
C ARG A 627 12.35 -11.75 -26.31
#